data_AF-A0A0V0HP04-F1
#
_entry.id   AF-A0A0V0HP04-F1
#
_cell.length_a   1.000
_cell.length_b   1.000
_cell.length_c   1.000
_cell.angle_alpha   90.00
_cell.angle_beta   90.00
_cell.angle_gamma   90.00
#
_symmetry.space_group_name_H-M   'P 1'
#
loop_
_entity.id
_entity.type
_entity.pdbx_description
1 polymer ?
#
loop_
_entity_poly.entity_id
_entity_poly.type
_entity_poly.pdbx_seq_one_letter_code
_entity_poly.pdbx_strand_id
1 'polypeptide(L)'
;MQKRTIITSSLSKSFSVTGWRIGWAICPAYFASAIRNIHVKITDSAPAPSQEAALTALRSSPEYFDALRQDYKSKRDYLAQVLTKVGSRSRHA
;
A
#
# COMPACT_ATOMS: atom_id res chain seq x y z
N MET A 1 -6.50 12.61 18.18
CA MET A 1 -5.56 12.84 17.07
C MET A 1 -6.22 12.80 15.69
N GLN A 2 -7.22 11.94 15.44
CA GLN A 2 -7.95 11.79 14.16
C GLN A 2 -8.28 13.10 13.40
N LYS A 3 -8.72 14.16 14.10
CA LYS A 3 -9.05 15.46 13.51
C LYS A 3 -7.88 16.16 12.80
N ARG A 4 -6.64 15.68 12.96
CA ARG A 4 -5.42 16.26 12.38
C ARG A 4 -4.56 15.21 11.66
N THR A 5 -5.16 14.08 11.27
CA THR A 5 -4.44 12.97 10.62
C THR A 5 -4.97 12.76 9.21
N ILE A 6 -4.07 12.61 8.26
CA ILE A 6 -4.34 12.19 6.89
C ILE A 6 -3.70 10.82 6.71
N ILE A 7 -4.49 9.80 6.43
CA ILE A 7 -4.02 8.44 6.16
C ILE A 7 -3.96 8.27 4.65
N THR A 8 -2.80 7.92 4.10
CA THR A 8 -2.65 7.61 2.68
C THR A 8 -2.37 6.13 2.48
N SER A 9 -2.89 5.55 1.40
CA SER A 9 -2.60 4.18 1.02
C SER A 9 -2.74 3.97 -0.49
N SER A 10 -2.28 2.82 -0.98
CA SER A 10 -2.32 2.46 -2.40
C SER A 10 -2.29 0.94 -2.59
N LEU A 11 -2.62 0.48 -3.79
CA LEU A 11 -2.51 -0.95 -4.14
C LEU A 11 -1.10 -1.38 -4.53
N SER A 12 -0.20 -0.41 -4.73
CA SER A 12 1.12 -0.61 -5.33
C SER A 12 1.92 -1.77 -4.74
N LYS A 13 1.83 -1.98 -3.42
CA LYS A 13 2.61 -2.98 -2.70
C LYS A 13 1.77 -4.16 -2.24
N SER A 14 0.57 -3.92 -1.71
CA SER A 14 -0.31 -4.99 -1.23
C SER A 14 -0.78 -5.92 -2.35
N PHE A 15 -0.80 -5.43 -3.60
CA PHE A 15 -1.21 -6.21 -4.77
C PHE A 15 -0.13 -6.27 -5.86
N SER A 16 1.10 -5.84 -5.58
CA SER A 16 2.22 -5.87 -6.55
C SER A 16 1.98 -5.15 -7.88
N VAL A 17 1.11 -4.12 -7.88
CA VAL A 17 0.73 -3.34 -9.07
C VAL A 17 1.33 -1.92 -9.07
N THR A 18 2.65 -1.81 -8.92
CA THR A 18 3.35 -0.51 -8.75
C THR A 18 3.10 0.49 -9.89
N GLY A 19 2.91 0.00 -11.11
CA GLY A 19 2.66 0.78 -12.31
C GLY A 19 1.22 1.27 -12.49
N TRP A 20 0.25 0.79 -11.70
CA TRP A 20 -1.18 1.11 -11.93
C TRP A 20 -1.62 2.49 -11.43
N ARG A 21 -0.74 3.14 -10.64
CA ARG A 21 -0.88 4.52 -10.16
C ARG A 21 -2.24 4.81 -9.49
N ILE A 22 -2.68 3.90 -8.62
CA ILE A 22 -3.94 4.02 -7.87
C ILE A 22 -3.71 4.03 -6.35
N GLY A 23 -4.29 5.03 -5.68
CA GLY A 23 -4.19 5.22 -4.24
C GLY A 23 -5.25 6.21 -3.74
N TRP A 24 -5.31 6.42 -2.43
CA TRP A 24 -6.33 7.23 -1.78
C TRP A 24 -5.82 7.89 -0.50
N ALA A 25 -6.59 8.86 -0.01
CA ALA A 25 -6.40 9.51 1.27
C ALA A 25 -7.70 9.48 2.10
N ILE A 26 -7.58 9.16 3.39
CA ILE A 26 -8.68 9.16 4.37
C ILE A 26 -8.35 10.25 5.40
N CYS A 27 -9.21 11.25 5.50
CA CYS A 27 -8.98 12.42 6.37
C CYS A 27 -10.31 13.15 6.69
N PRO A 28 -10.31 14.06 7.68
CA PRO A 28 -11.43 14.98 7.93
C PRO A 28 -11.90 15.72 6.66
N ALA A 29 -13.21 15.98 6.56
CA ALA A 29 -13.84 16.54 5.36
C ALA A 29 -13.18 17.82 4.83
N TYR A 30 -12.72 18.70 5.73
CA TYR A 30 -12.06 19.96 5.33
C TYR A 30 -10.72 19.71 4.62
N PHE A 31 -9.94 18.68 5.02
CA PHE A 31 -8.75 18.27 4.30
C PHE A 31 -9.10 17.57 2.99
N ALA A 32 -10.11 16.69 2.99
CA ALA A 32 -10.53 15.96 1.79
C ALA A 32 -10.96 16.92 0.67
N SER A 33 -11.71 17.98 1.01
CA SER A 33 -12.11 19.03 0.06
C SER A 33 -10.90 19.75 -0.54
N ALA A 34 -9.95 20.17 0.31
CA ALA A 34 -8.72 20.82 -0.16
C ALA A 34 -7.88 19.90 -1.06
N ILE A 35 -7.70 18.64 -0.67
CA ILE A 35 -6.98 17.63 -1.45
C ILE A 35 -7.64 17.42 -2.82
N ARG A 36 -8.97 17.26 -2.87
CA ARG A 36 -9.72 17.11 -4.12
C ARG A 36 -9.53 18.30 -5.05
N ASN A 37 -9.61 19.52 -4.51
CA ASN A 37 -9.44 20.76 -5.29
C ASN A 37 -8.04 20.88 -5.91
N ILE A 38 -7.02 20.36 -5.25
CA ILE A 38 -5.64 20.31 -5.77
C ILE A 38 -5.51 19.16 -6.78
N HIS A 39 -6.00 17.97 -6.45
CA HIS A 39 -5.90 16.77 -7.29
C HIS A 39 -6.47 16.98 -8.70
N VAL A 40 -7.68 17.53 -8.81
CA VAL A 40 -8.33 17.75 -10.11
C VAL A 40 -7.53 18.72 -10.99
N LYS A 41 -6.78 19.66 -10.40
CA LYS A 41 -5.95 20.62 -11.16
C LYS A 41 -4.62 20.04 -11.62
N ILE A 42 -4.08 19.03 -10.94
CA ILE A 42 -2.77 18.45 -11.26
C ILE A 42 -2.92 17.22 -12.15
N THR A 43 -3.92 16.38 -11.89
CA THR A 43 -4.05 15.06 -12.52
C THR A 43 -5.43 14.79 -13.10
N ASP A 44 -6.40 15.70 -12.93
CA ASP A 44 -7.82 15.51 -13.25
C ASP A 44 -8.50 14.35 -12.49
N SER A 45 -8.16 13.10 -12.83
CA SER A 45 -8.67 11.90 -12.18
C SER A 45 -7.67 10.73 -12.20
N ALA A 46 -7.91 9.70 -11.39
CA ALA A 46 -7.17 8.45 -11.48
C ALA A 46 -7.65 7.60 -12.69
N PRO A 47 -6.81 6.74 -13.28
CA PRO A 47 -7.21 5.94 -14.44
C PRO A 47 -8.43 5.04 -14.13
N ALA A 48 -9.51 5.18 -14.89
CA ALA A 48 -10.76 4.46 -14.64
C ALA A 48 -10.59 2.92 -14.58
N PRO A 49 -9.82 2.26 -15.47
CA PRO A 49 -9.58 0.81 -15.35
C PRO A 49 -8.90 0.42 -14.03
N SER A 50 -7.97 1.24 -13.54
CA SER A 50 -7.30 1.01 -12.25
C SER A 50 -8.25 1.18 -11.06
N GLN A 51 -9.27 2.04 -11.18
CA GLN A 51 -10.30 2.20 -10.15
C GLN A 51 -11.19 0.96 -10.05
N GLU A 52 -11.60 0.38 -11.18
CA GLU A 52 -12.38 -0.88 -11.21
C GLU A 52 -11.59 -2.06 -10.66
N ALA A 53 -10.33 -2.17 -11.05
CA ALA A 53 -9.44 -3.20 -10.50
C ALA A 53 -9.21 -2.98 -8.99
N ALA A 54 -9.18 -1.73 -8.53
CA ALA A 54 -9.09 -1.41 -7.11
C ALA A 54 -10.32 -1.84 -6.31
N LEU A 55 -11.52 -1.66 -6.86
CA LEU A 55 -12.75 -2.15 -6.23
C LEU A 55 -12.70 -3.66 -6.01
N THR A 56 -12.22 -4.40 -7.02
CA THR A 56 -12.05 -5.85 -6.93
C THR A 56 -10.99 -6.22 -5.89
N ALA A 57 -9.81 -5.59 -5.96
CA ALA A 57 -8.71 -5.84 -5.03
C ALA A 57 -9.10 -5.59 -3.57
N LEU A 58 -9.80 -4.49 -3.28
CA LEU A 58 -10.23 -4.12 -1.92
C LEU A 58 -11.29 -5.08 -1.34
N ARG A 59 -11.94 -5.90 -2.18
CA ARG A 59 -12.87 -6.96 -1.76
C ARG A 59 -12.19 -8.33 -1.60
N SER A 60 -10.87 -8.40 -1.75
CA SER A 60 -10.12 -9.64 -1.53
C SER A 60 -10.32 -10.15 -0.11
N SER A 61 -10.41 -11.46 0.03
CA SER A 61 -10.66 -12.10 1.32
C SER A 61 -9.43 -12.02 2.24
N PRO A 62 -9.60 -12.16 3.57
CA PRO A 62 -8.49 -12.15 4.52
C PRO A 62 -7.37 -13.16 4.18
N GLU A 63 -7.73 -14.30 3.60
CA GLU A 63 -6.80 -15.38 3.23
C GLU A 63 -5.75 -14.92 2.21
N TYR A 64 -6.10 -13.98 1.32
CA TYR A 64 -5.14 -13.38 0.39
C TYR A 64 -3.99 -12.69 1.16
N PHE A 65 -4.33 -11.91 2.18
CA PHE A 65 -3.34 -11.17 2.96
C PHE A 65 -2.54 -12.08 3.89
N ASP A 66 -3.15 -13.16 4.38
CA ASP A 66 -2.44 -14.16 5.17
C ASP A 66 -1.41 -14.91 4.33
N ALA A 67 -1.79 -15.34 3.12
CA ALA A 67 -0.85 -15.94 2.16
C ALA A 67 0.28 -14.96 1.79
N LEU A 68 -0.06 -13.69 1.52
CA LEU A 68 0.92 -12.65 1.22
C LEU A 68 1.91 -12.45 2.38
N ARG A 69 1.43 -12.43 3.63
CA ARG A 69 2.26 -12.30 4.82
C ARG A 69 3.20 -13.49 4.99
N GLN A 70 2.71 -14.71 4.75
CA GLN A 70 3.51 -15.93 4.83
C GLN A 70 4.62 -15.95 3.77
N ASP A 71 4.31 -15.57 2.52
CA ASP A 71 5.29 -15.48 1.43
C ASP A 71 6.40 -14.47 1.74
N TYR A 72 6.04 -13.24 2.15
CA TYR A 72 7.03 -12.24 2.54
C TYR A 72 7.86 -12.66 3.75
N LYS A 73 7.25 -13.34 4.73
CA LYS A 73 7.96 -13.86 5.90
C LYS A 73 9.00 -14.89 5.48
N SER A 74 8.63 -15.85 4.63
CA SER A 74 9.56 -16.88 4.12
C SER A 74 10.76 -16.26 3.40
N LYS A 75 10.51 -15.30 2.49
CA LYS A 75 11.56 -14.58 1.76
C LYS A 75 12.47 -13.78 2.70
N ARG A 76 11.88 -13.09 3.68
CA ARG A 76 12.63 -12.35 4.71
C ARG A 76 13.53 -13.29 5.52
N ASP A 77 12.98 -14.41 6.00
CA ASP A 77 13.69 -15.35 6.86
C ASP A 77 14.84 -16.02 6.10
N TYR A 78 14.63 -16.36 4.82
CA TYR A 78 15.69 -16.86 3.95
C TYR A 78 16.83 -15.84 3.78
N LEU A 79 16.51 -14.59 3.43
CA LEU A 79 17.51 -13.54 3.27
C LEU A 79 18.26 -13.26 4.59
N ALA A 80 17.54 -13.22 5.72
CA ALA A 80 18.15 -13.03 7.03
C ALA A 80 19.14 -14.16 7.37
N GLN A 81 18.79 -15.42 7.08
CA GLN A 81 19.69 -16.56 7.27
C GLN A 81 20.94 -16.44 6.40
N VAL A 82 20.79 -16.13 5.11
CA VAL A 82 21.92 -15.97 4.19
C VAL A 82 22.84 -14.84 4.64
N LEU A 83 22.27 -13.69 4.98
CA LEU A 83 23.04 -12.52 5.46
C LEU A 83 23.78 -12.83 6.78
N THR A 84 23.15 -13.57 7.69
CA THR A 84 23.79 -13.98 8.94
C THR A 84 24.97 -14.92 8.69
N LYS A 85 24.85 -15.85 7.73
CA LYS A 85 25.95 -16.77 7.34
C LYS A 85 27.17 -16.04 6.78
N VAL A 86 26.99 -14.92 6.08
CA VAL A 86 28.10 -14.11 5.55
C VAL A 86 28.61 -13.05 6.54
N GLY A 87 28.25 -13.16 7.82
CA GLY A 87 28.76 -12.31 8.91
C GLY A 87 28.03 -10.99 9.11
N SER A 88 26.92 -10.74 8.40
CA SER A 88 26.10 -9.54 8.63
C SER A 88 25.22 -9.73 9.86
N ARG A 89 25.36 -8.84 10.86
CA ARG A 89 24.49 -8.85 12.04
C ARG A 89 23.15 -8.19 11.72
N SER A 90 22.09 -9.00 11.61
CA SER A 90 20.72 -8.49 11.69
C SER A 90 20.46 -7.99 13.12
N ARG A 91 20.20 -6.68 13.30
CA ARG A 91 19.82 -6.10 14.60
C ARG A 91 18.36 -6.37 15.00
N HIS A 92 17.62 -7.19 14.25
CA HIS A 92 16.18 -7.42 14.43
C HIS A 92 15.87 -8.92 14.58
N ALA A 93 16.71 -9.65 15.30
CA ALA A 93 16.37 -10.99 15.80
C ALA A 93 15.66 -10.87 17.15
#